data_AF-A0A522PIK4-F1
#
_entry.id   AF-A0A522PIK4-F1
#
_cell.length_a   1.000
_cell.length_b   1.000
_cell.length_c   1.000
_cell.angle_alpha   90.00
_cell.angle_beta   90.00
_cell.angle_gamma   90.00
#
_symmetry.space_group_name_H-M   'P 1'
#
loop_
_entity.id
_entity.type
_entity.pdbx_description
1 polymer ?
#
loop_
_entity_poly.entity_id
_entity_poly.type
_entity_poly.pdbx_seq_one_letter_code
_entity_poly.pdbx_strand_id
1 'polypeptide(L)' 'MSGPRLDLDRGQILAFRRRIGGLDARLPATAASLRQAAWAGLQDSMPRAAVLSLHARTAGMTAASWE' A
#
# COMPACT_ATOMS: atom_id res chain seq x y z
N MET A 1 25.89 -6.62 26.29
CA MET A 1 24.58 -7.15 26.73
C MET A 1 23.63 -7.09 25.55
N SER A 2 23.02 -8.21 25.15
CA SER A 2 21.99 -8.21 24.11
C SER A 2 20.67 -7.74 24.72
N GLY A 3 20.00 -6.77 24.08
CA GLY A 3 18.71 -6.25 24.54
C GLY A 3 17.57 -7.27 24.40
N PRO A 4 16.36 -6.93 24.89
CA PRO A 4 15.20 -7.80 24.73
C PRO A 4 14.94 -8.11 23.24
N ARG A 5 14.62 -9.37 22.94
CA ARG A 5 14.28 -9.84 21.58
C ARG A 5 12.79 -9.67 21.34
N LEU A 6 12.43 -9.26 20.12
CA LEU A 6 11.05 -9.19 19.67
C LEU A 6 10.67 -10.50 18.97
N ASP A 7 9.78 -11.26 19.58
CA ASP A 7 9.22 -12.48 18.98
C ASP A 7 7.91 -12.15 18.24
N LEU A 8 7.88 -12.49 16.95
CA LEU A 8 6.72 -12.29 16.08
C LEU A 8 6.40 -13.57 15.32
N ASP A 9 5.12 -13.87 15.17
CA ASP A 9 4.65 -14.89 14.26
C ASP A 9 4.49 -14.35 12.82
N ARG A 10 4.34 -15.29 11.87
CA ARG A 10 4.16 -14.98 10.45
C ARG A 10 2.91 -14.13 10.20
N GLY A 11 1.82 -14.39 10.91
CA GLY A 11 0.56 -13.65 10.80
C GLY A 11 0.72 -12.19 11.20
N GLN A 12 1.43 -11.90 12.29
CA GLN A 12 1.75 -10.55 12.74
C GLN A 12 2.59 -9.80 11.69
N ILE A 13 3.60 -10.46 11.12
CA ILE A 13 4.44 -9.88 10.06
C ILE A 13 3.61 -9.56 8.81
N LEU A 14 2.75 -10.49 8.37
CA LEU A 14 1.93 -10.30 7.19
C LEU A 14 0.82 -9.26 7.39
N ALA A 15 0.21 -9.21 8.58
CA ALA A 15 -0.75 -8.17 8.96
C ALA A 15 -0.09 -6.79 8.95
N PHE A 16 1.10 -6.67 9.55
CA PHE A 16 1.87 -5.44 9.53
C PHE A 16 2.17 -4.98 8.09
N ARG A 17 2.73 -5.88 7.26
CA ARG A 17 3.07 -5.60 5.86
C ARG A 17 1.85 -5.17 5.03
N ARG A 18 0.69 -5.83 5.19
CA ARG A 18 -0.55 -5.43 4.51
C ARG A 18 -0.99 -4.04 4.93
N ARG A 19 -0.95 -3.74 6.23
CA ARG A 19 -1.35 -2.43 6.77
C ARG A 19 -0.46 -1.30 6.26
N ILE A 20 0.87 -1.43 6.42
CA ILE A 20 1.81 -0.38 5.95
C ILE A 20 1.83 -0.28 4.43
N GLY A 21 1.50 -1.37 3.73
CA GLY A 21 1.38 -1.39 2.28
C GLY A 21 0.06 -0.82 1.75
N GLY A 22 -0.88 -0.42 2.62
CA GLY A 22 -2.21 0.05 2.21
C GLY A 22 -3.06 -1.04 1.53
N LEU A 23 -2.79 -2.32 1.82
CA LEU A 23 -3.45 -3.50 1.25
C LEU A 23 -4.41 -4.18 2.24
N ASP A 24 -4.50 -3.67 3.47
CA ASP A 24 -5.42 -4.18 4.49
C ASP A 24 -6.87 -3.73 4.22
N ALA A 25 -7.02 -2.49 3.73
CA ALA A 25 -8.30 -1.93 3.28
C ALA A 25 -8.06 -0.89 2.18
N ARG A 26 -9.02 -0.76 1.26
CA ARG A 26 -8.99 0.30 0.25
C ARG A 26 -9.42 1.63 0.87
N LEU A 27 -8.62 2.68 0.66
CA LEU A 27 -8.87 4.03 1.12
C LEU A 27 -9.82 4.78 0.16
N PRO A 28 -10.58 5.79 0.62
CA PRO A 28 -11.40 6.61 -0.27
C PRO A 28 -10.54 7.38 -1.29
N ALA A 29 -11.09 7.71 -2.46
CA ALA A 29 -10.41 8.50 -3.49
C ALA A 29 -10.28 9.99 -3.13
N THR A 30 -9.49 10.28 -2.11
CA THR A 30 -9.13 11.65 -1.72
C THR A 30 -7.67 11.95 -2.03
N ALA A 31 -7.31 13.21 -2.19
CA ALA A 31 -5.91 13.61 -2.39
C ALA A 31 -4.99 13.15 -1.25
N ALA A 32 -5.49 13.11 0.00
CA ALA A 32 -4.74 12.61 1.14
C ALA A 32 -4.48 11.10 1.03
N SER A 33 -5.50 10.33 0.70
CA SER A 33 -5.40 8.88 0.50
C SER A 33 -4.50 8.52 -0.68
N LEU A 34 -4.55 9.27 -1.77
CA LEU A 34 -3.65 9.09 -2.92
C LEU A 34 -2.18 9.30 -2.55
N ARG A 35 -1.87 10.36 -1.78
CA ARG A 35 -0.51 10.59 -1.27
C ARG A 35 -0.06 9.42 -0.39
N GLN A 36 -0.92 8.93 0.50
CA GLN A 36 -0.61 7.79 1.36
C GLN A 36 -0.36 6.51 0.53
N ALA A 37 -1.22 6.22 -0.45
CA ALA A 37 -1.06 5.07 -1.33
C ALA A 37 0.22 5.15 -2.18
N ALA A 38 0.64 6.36 -2.58
CA ALA A 38 1.86 6.57 -3.34
C ALA A 38 3.13 6.29 -2.51
N TRP A 39 3.12 6.65 -1.23
CA TRP A 39 4.23 6.36 -0.30
C TRP A 39 4.46 4.86 -0.08
N ALA A 40 3.47 4.02 -0.35
CA ALA A 40 3.56 2.57 -0.21
C ALA A 40 4.22 1.85 -1.41
N GLY A 41 5.05 2.57 -2.19
CA GLY A 41 5.81 2.02 -3.32
C GLY A 41 5.12 2.23 -4.67
N LEU A 42 4.83 3.48 -5.03
CA LEU A 42 4.42 3.84 -6.39
C LEU A 42 5.61 3.71 -7.36
N GLN A 43 5.41 3.03 -8.48
CA GLN A 43 6.43 2.88 -9.51
C GLN A 43 6.51 4.16 -10.36
N ASP A 44 7.68 4.76 -10.50
CA ASP A 44 7.88 6.02 -11.24
C ASP A 44 8.28 5.80 -12.71
N SER A 45 8.79 4.60 -13.04
CA SER A 45 9.28 4.23 -14.37
C SER A 45 8.25 3.57 -15.29
N MET A 46 7.14 3.06 -14.73
CA MET A 46 6.09 2.37 -15.49
C MET A 46 4.70 2.89 -15.08
N PRO A 47 4.12 3.84 -15.84
CA PRO A 47 2.83 4.46 -15.49
C PRO A 47 1.71 3.45 -15.27
N ARG A 48 1.67 2.36 -16.05
CA ARG A 48 0.64 1.32 -15.84
C ARG A 48 0.80 0.60 -14.51
N ALA A 49 2.04 0.31 -14.09
CA ALA A 49 2.29 -0.29 -12.79
C ALA A 49 1.89 0.64 -11.65
N ALA A 50 2.14 1.95 -11.76
CA ALA A 50 1.66 2.95 -10.80
C ALA A 50 0.13 2.92 -10.65
N VAL A 51 -0.60 2.92 -11.76
CA VAL A 51 -2.07 2.90 -11.76
C VAL A 51 -2.61 1.63 -11.10
N LEU A 52 -2.04 0.46 -11.42
CA LEU A 52 -2.43 -0.81 -10.78
C LEU A 52 -2.14 -0.81 -9.28
N SER A 53 -0.98 -0.26 -8.90
CA SER A 53 -0.57 -0.06 -7.50
C SER A 53 -1.61 0.81 -6.76
N LEU A 54 -2.06 1.92 -7.35
CA LEU A 54 -3.07 2.79 -6.74
C LEU A 54 -4.48 2.17 -6.75
N HIS A 55 -4.85 1.45 -7.81
CA HIS A 55 -6.13 0.73 -7.90
C HIS A 55 -6.31 -0.25 -6.73
N ALA A 56 -5.26 -1.01 -6.40
CA ALA A 56 -5.29 -1.96 -5.29
C ALA A 56 -5.53 -1.30 -3.92
N ARG A 57 -5.13 -0.03 -3.75
CA ARG A 57 -5.14 0.67 -2.45
C ARG A 57 -6.24 1.72 -2.31
N THR A 58 -6.82 2.19 -3.41
CA THR A 58 -7.77 3.31 -3.40
C THR A 58 -9.09 2.89 -4.03
N ALA A 59 -10.18 2.98 -3.27
CA ALA A 59 -11.53 2.77 -3.74
C ALA A 59 -11.89 3.78 -4.84
N GLY A 60 -12.68 3.35 -5.83
CA GLY A 60 -13.09 4.20 -6.96
C GLY A 60 -12.02 4.40 -8.05
N MET A 61 -10.74 4.09 -7.78
CA MET A 61 -9.75 3.95 -8.86
C MET A 61 -9.95 2.64 -9.60
N THR A 62 -9.75 2.69 -10.91
CA THR A 62 -9.80 1.54 -11.82
C THR A 62 -8.44 1.35 -12.48
N ALA A 63 -8.22 0.18 -13.06
CA ALA A 63 -7.02 -0.07 -13.87
C ALA A 63 -6.93 0.84 -15.11
N ALA A 64 -8.05 1.46 -15.52
CA ALA A 64 -8.15 2.37 -16.65
C ALA A 64 -8.10 3.86 -16.28
N SER A 65 -7.94 4.22 -14.99
CA SER A 65 -8.02 5.62 -14.51
C SER A 65 -6.91 6.57 -14.98
N TRP A 66 -6.13 6.19 -15.99
CA TRP A 66 -5.06 6.98 -16.59
C TRP A 66 -5.32 7.31 -18.06
N GLU A 67 -6.23 6.56 -18.71
CA GLU A 67 -6.75 6.89 -20.03
C GLU A 67 -7.90 7.90 -19.88
#